data_AF-T0RD12-F1
#
_entry.id   AF-T0RD12-F1
#
_cell.length_a   1.000
_cell.length_b   1.000
_cell.length_c   1.000
_cell.angle_alpha   90.00
_cell.angle_beta   90.00
_cell.angle_gamma   90.00
#
_symmetry.space_group_name_H-M   'P 1'
#
loop_
_entity.id
_entity.type
_entity.pdbx_description
1 polymer ?
#
loop_
_entity_poly.entity_id
_entity_poly.type
_entity_poly.pdbx_seq_one_letter_code
_entity_poly.pdbx_strand_id
1 'polypeptide(L)'
;MNGPYEIPIDYELLYNIAKSREFENFTVDGSGVVYRGIVPQIVTPISNYDDFKLINESFKYNGLIQRECLIVKVICETGDLFSSNIITGKKRSVSSYEEIKALIDKLSLEAKRVGHTVTDVELIHTHLTKQFVLISADDHIDKISINPLSDSDIDLVMKLKQYIKARISIRALTKDGICFTAVA
;
A
#
# COMPACT_ATOMS: atom_id res chain seq x y z
N MET A 1 -29.75 17.90 17.54
CA MET A 1 -29.47 16.82 16.57
C MET A 1 -28.13 17.13 15.96
N ASN A 2 -27.17 16.21 16.09
CA ASN A 2 -25.87 16.38 15.44
C ASN A 2 -26.08 16.13 13.93
N GLY A 3 -25.52 17.01 13.09
CA GLY A 3 -25.50 16.77 11.65
C GLY A 3 -24.54 15.64 11.28
N PRO A 4 -24.51 15.22 10.00
CA PRO A 4 -23.55 14.21 9.56
C PRO A 4 -22.12 14.67 9.83
N TYR A 5 -21.25 13.73 10.21
CA TYR A 5 -19.87 14.03 10.58
C TYR A 5 -18.90 12.94 10.10
N GLU A 6 -17.63 13.33 9.92
CA GLU A 6 -16.57 12.43 9.47
C GLU A 6 -15.75 11.90 10.65
N ILE A 7 -15.51 10.59 10.67
CA ILE A 7 -14.56 9.94 11.57
C ILE A 7 -13.34 9.49 10.75
N PRO A 8 -12.10 9.85 11.13
CA PRO A 8 -10.90 9.30 10.50
C PRO A 8 -10.87 7.77 10.59
N ILE A 9 -10.39 7.11 9.53
CA ILE A 9 -10.26 5.66 9.53
C ILE A 9 -8.91 5.26 10.12
N ASP A 10 -8.94 4.37 11.11
CA ASP A 10 -7.79 3.59 11.56
C ASP A 10 -8.05 2.09 11.37
N TYR A 11 -7.05 1.27 11.71
CA TYR A 11 -7.14 -0.19 11.55
C TYR A 11 -8.22 -0.81 12.47
N GLU A 12 -8.41 -0.30 13.68
CA GLU A 12 -9.37 -0.85 14.64
C GLU A 12 -10.80 -0.64 14.14
N LEU A 13 -11.09 0.56 13.62
CA LEU A 13 -12.38 0.86 12.99
C LEU A 13 -12.64 -0.04 11.79
N LEU A 14 -11.65 -0.25 10.91
CA LEU A 14 -11.78 -1.18 9.77
C LEU A 14 -12.03 -2.62 10.22
N TYR A 15 -11.38 -3.06 11.29
CA TYR A 15 -11.60 -4.39 11.85
C TYR A 15 -13.03 -4.56 12.37
N ASN A 16 -13.55 -3.55 13.07
CA ASN A 16 -14.93 -3.57 13.57
C ASN A 16 -15.96 -3.55 12.43
N ILE A 17 -15.72 -2.75 11.38
CA ILE A 17 -16.54 -2.73 10.16
C ILE A 17 -16.51 -4.09 9.46
N ALA A 18 -15.34 -4.70 9.29
CA ALA A 18 -15.22 -6.03 8.69
C ALA A 18 -15.95 -7.11 9.50
N LYS A 19 -15.95 -6.98 10.83
CA LYS A 19 -16.61 -7.90 11.75
C LYS A 19 -18.14 -7.74 11.76
N SER A 20 -18.66 -6.51 11.60
CA SER A 20 -20.11 -6.26 11.53
C SER A 20 -20.74 -6.88 10.28
N ARG A 21 -19.95 -7.06 9.21
CA ARG A 21 -20.37 -7.54 7.88
C ARG A 21 -21.39 -6.63 7.20
N GLU A 22 -21.53 -5.39 7.68
CA GLU A 22 -22.40 -4.39 7.06
C GLU A 22 -21.86 -3.93 5.70
N PHE A 23 -20.54 -4.07 5.48
CA PHE A 23 -19.85 -3.71 4.25
C PHE A 23 -19.20 -4.92 3.61
N GLU A 24 -19.78 -5.41 2.52
CA GLU A 24 -19.34 -6.65 1.83
C GLU A 24 -17.89 -6.62 1.35
N ASN A 25 -17.36 -5.41 1.09
CA ASN A 25 -15.99 -5.23 0.64
C ASN A 25 -14.96 -5.45 1.75
N PHE A 26 -15.36 -5.59 3.02
CA PHE A 26 -14.46 -5.87 4.13
C PHE A 26 -14.83 -7.20 4.78
N THR A 27 -13.85 -8.10 4.88
CA THR A 27 -14.02 -9.39 5.56
C THR A 27 -12.90 -9.63 6.55
N VAL A 28 -13.18 -10.35 7.63
CA VAL A 28 -12.16 -10.87 8.53
C VAL A 28 -11.69 -12.23 8.02
N ASP A 29 -10.38 -12.41 7.89
CA ASP A 29 -9.74 -13.70 7.62
C ASP A 29 -8.67 -13.96 8.70
N GLY A 30 -8.92 -14.98 9.54
CA GLY A 30 -8.15 -15.19 10.76
C GLY A 30 -8.19 -13.97 11.68
N SER A 31 -7.02 -13.40 11.99
CA SER A 31 -6.86 -12.17 12.78
C SER A 31 -6.72 -10.90 11.93
N GLY A 32 -6.81 -11.01 10.60
CA GLY A 32 -6.57 -9.92 9.66
C GLY A 32 -7.85 -9.38 9.03
N VAL A 33 -7.75 -8.15 8.52
CA VAL A 33 -8.77 -7.55 7.66
C VAL A 33 -8.37 -7.74 6.20
N VAL A 34 -9.32 -8.17 5.37
CA VAL A 34 -9.18 -8.28 3.93
C VAL A 34 -10.16 -7.34 3.26
N TYR A 35 -9.65 -6.43 2.43
CA TYR A 35 -10.43 -5.61 1.53
C TYR A 35 -10.61 -6.33 0.19
N ARG A 36 -11.86 -6.57 -0.21
CA ARG A 36 -12.25 -7.25 -1.46
C ARG A 36 -12.49 -6.21 -2.55
N GLY A 37 -11.40 -5.66 -3.08
CA GLY A 37 -11.42 -4.81 -4.27
C GLY A 37 -11.36 -5.63 -5.57
N ILE A 38 -10.68 -5.09 -6.59
CA ILE A 38 -10.40 -5.81 -7.86
C ILE A 38 -9.71 -7.15 -7.57
N VAL A 39 -8.77 -7.14 -6.64
CA VAL A 39 -8.16 -8.32 -6.03
C VAL A 39 -8.28 -8.21 -4.51
N PRO A 40 -8.27 -9.33 -3.78
CA PRO A 40 -8.17 -9.31 -2.33
C PRO A 40 -6.89 -8.59 -1.88
N GLN A 41 -7.03 -7.65 -0.96
CA GLN A 41 -5.93 -6.88 -0.39
C GLN A 41 -5.90 -7.11 1.12
N ILE A 42 -4.75 -7.52 1.64
CA ILE A 42 -4.54 -7.64 3.08
C ILE A 42 -4.37 -6.24 3.65
N VAL A 43 -5.15 -5.91 4.67
CA VAL A 43 -5.08 -4.62 5.36
C VAL A 43 -4.33 -4.83 6.66
N THR A 44 -3.32 -4.01 6.92
CA THR A 44 -2.53 -4.03 8.16
C THR A 44 -2.25 -2.63 8.66
N PRO A 45 -2.02 -2.43 9.97
CA PRO A 45 -1.41 -1.20 10.43
C PRO A 45 0.02 -1.07 9.89
N ILE A 46 0.47 0.16 9.66
CA ILE A 46 1.88 0.47 9.41
C ILE A 46 2.65 0.28 10.72
N SER A 47 3.69 -0.55 10.69
CA SER A 47 4.39 -0.98 11.90
C SER A 47 5.91 -0.83 11.87
N ASN A 48 6.51 -0.60 10.69
CA ASN A 48 7.96 -0.52 10.56
C ASN A 48 8.47 0.89 10.24
N TYR A 49 9.72 1.15 10.60
CA TYR A 49 10.36 2.46 10.48
C TYR A 49 10.50 2.95 9.03
N ASP A 50 10.79 2.05 8.09
CA ASP A 50 10.97 2.40 6.67
C ASP A 50 9.67 2.93 6.04
N ASP A 51 8.54 2.31 6.38
CA ASP A 51 7.22 2.73 5.92
C ASP A 51 6.87 4.12 6.47
N PHE A 52 7.16 4.38 7.76
CA PHE A 52 7.01 5.72 8.35
C PHE A 52 7.92 6.74 7.68
N LYS A 53 9.16 6.37 7.34
CA LYS A 53 10.08 7.24 6.60
C LYS A 53 9.52 7.60 5.21
N LEU A 54 8.92 6.64 4.51
CA LEU A 54 8.29 6.87 3.21
C LEU A 54 7.09 7.81 3.31
N ILE A 55 6.22 7.61 4.31
CA ILE A 55 5.08 8.50 4.60
C ILE A 55 5.56 9.92 4.93
N ASN A 56 6.58 10.07 5.79
CA ASN A 56 7.12 11.39 6.13
C ASN A 56 7.71 12.12 4.91
N GLU A 57 8.36 11.39 4.00
CA GLU A 57 8.87 11.96 2.74
C GLU A 57 7.73 12.40 1.79
N SER A 58 6.59 11.70 1.87
CA SER A 58 5.36 11.95 1.11
C SER A 58 4.58 13.17 1.63
N PHE A 59 4.65 13.45 2.94
CA PHE A 59 3.94 14.56 3.61
C PHE A 59 4.91 15.54 4.31
N LYS A 60 5.83 16.16 3.56
CA LYS A 60 6.81 17.09 4.13
C LYS A 60 6.16 18.34 4.73
N TYR A 61 6.85 18.90 5.73
CA TYR A 61 6.46 20.14 6.42
C TYR A 61 5.01 20.11 6.91
N ASN A 62 4.66 19.07 7.68
CA ASN A 62 3.31 18.86 8.20
C ASN A 62 2.22 18.82 7.11
N GLY A 63 2.56 18.32 5.91
CA GLY A 63 1.61 18.15 4.80
C GLY A 63 1.45 19.37 3.89
N LEU A 64 2.28 20.40 4.02
CA LEU A 64 2.35 21.51 3.05
C LEU A 64 2.81 21.04 1.67
N ILE A 65 3.70 20.04 1.63
CA ILE A 65 4.13 19.38 0.39
C ILE A 65 3.60 17.95 0.42
N GLN A 66 2.82 17.61 -0.59
CA GLN A 66 2.22 16.28 -0.76
C GLN A 66 2.60 15.71 -2.12
N ARG A 67 3.21 14.52 -2.09
CA ARG A 67 3.62 13.80 -3.29
C ARG A 67 3.65 12.31 -3.02
N GLU A 68 3.27 11.53 -4.01
CA GLU A 68 3.39 10.07 -3.89
C GLU A 68 4.87 9.70 -3.91
N CYS A 69 5.23 8.78 -3.04
CA CYS A 69 6.56 8.23 -2.93
C CYS A 69 6.51 6.73 -3.23
N LEU A 70 7.59 6.18 -3.80
CA LEU A 70 7.74 4.76 -4.10
C LEU A 70 9.13 4.32 -3.66
N ILE A 71 9.20 3.11 -3.12
CA ILE A 71 10.45 2.37 -2.94
C ILE A 71 10.27 0.95 -3.51
N VAL A 72 11.30 0.48 -4.20
CA VAL A 72 11.37 -0.88 -4.73
C VAL A 72 12.37 -1.64 -3.87
N LYS A 73 11.97 -2.81 -3.39
CA LYS A 73 12.84 -3.72 -2.63
C LYS A 73 12.89 -5.06 -3.32
N VAL A 74 14.06 -5.71 -3.30
CA VAL A 74 14.21 -7.12 -3.65
C VAL A 74 14.72 -7.86 -2.42
N ILE A 75 14.12 -9.02 -2.15
CA ILE A 75 14.42 -9.86 -1.00
C ILE A 75 15.03 -11.16 -1.54
N CYS A 76 16.12 -11.58 -0.91
CA CYS A 76 16.85 -12.77 -1.29
C CYS A 76 16.48 -13.96 -0.41
N GLU A 77 16.81 -15.17 -0.87
CA GLU A 77 16.58 -16.41 -0.13
C GLU A 77 17.24 -16.44 1.27
N THR A 78 18.33 -15.69 1.44
CA THR A 78 19.06 -15.52 2.70
C THR A 78 18.36 -14.57 3.68
N GLY A 79 17.33 -13.85 3.23
CA GLY A 79 16.68 -12.75 3.94
C GLY A 79 17.33 -11.38 3.69
N ASP A 80 18.42 -11.33 2.91
CA ASP A 80 19.08 -10.06 2.56
C ASP A 80 18.20 -9.21 1.65
N LEU A 81 18.24 -7.90 1.88
CA LEU A 81 17.34 -6.93 1.26
C LEU A 81 18.11 -5.83 0.55
N PHE A 82 17.80 -5.64 -0.73
CA PHE A 82 18.35 -4.55 -1.56
C PHE A 82 17.22 -3.59 -1.91
N SER A 83 17.39 -2.32 -1.59
CA SER A 83 16.37 -1.28 -1.78
C SER A 83 16.82 -0.19 -2.73
N SER A 84 15.88 0.35 -3.51
CA SER A 84 16.08 1.60 -4.22
C SER A 84 16.14 2.78 -3.25
N ASN A 85 16.60 3.93 -3.75
CA ASN A 85 16.29 5.21 -3.12
C ASN A 85 14.77 5.48 -3.19
N ILE A 86 14.28 6.38 -2.33
CA ILE A 86 12.90 6.86 -2.41
C ILE A 86 12.72 7.66 -3.70
N ILE A 87 11.76 7.26 -4.51
CA ILE A 87 11.34 7.94 -5.73
C ILE A 87 10.16 8.83 -5.36
N THR A 88 10.20 10.10 -5.74
CA THR A 88 9.11 11.04 -5.51
C THR A 88 8.48 11.41 -6.83
N GLY A 89 7.18 11.21 -6.98
CA GLY A 89 6.45 11.60 -8.19
C GLY A 89 5.39 12.66 -7.95
N LYS A 90 4.33 12.63 -8.76
CA LYS A 90 3.17 13.52 -8.68
C LYS A 90 2.06 12.86 -7.85
N LYS A 91 0.97 13.60 -7.60
CA LYS A 91 -0.15 13.20 -6.72
C LYS A 91 -0.92 11.92 -7.13
N ARG A 92 -0.64 11.34 -8.31
CA ARG A 92 -1.36 10.19 -8.90
C ARG A 92 -0.47 9.33 -9.82
N SER A 93 0.84 9.49 -9.70
CA SER A 93 1.80 8.86 -10.60
C SER A 93 3.19 9.03 -10.00
N VAL A 94 3.74 7.94 -9.49
CA VAL A 94 5.04 7.95 -8.84
C VAL A 94 6.20 7.52 -9.75
N SER A 95 5.98 6.54 -10.62
CA SER A 95 6.97 6.05 -11.58
C SER A 95 6.27 5.27 -12.70
N SER A 96 6.97 5.08 -13.83
CA SER A 96 6.49 4.28 -14.95
C SER A 96 6.88 2.80 -14.82
N TYR A 97 6.19 1.93 -15.56
CA TYR A 97 6.52 0.51 -15.65
C TYR A 97 8.00 0.26 -16.02
N GLU A 98 8.53 0.98 -17.01
CA GLU A 98 9.90 0.80 -17.48
C GLU A 98 10.94 1.21 -16.42
N GLU A 99 10.69 2.30 -15.68
CA GLU A 99 11.55 2.73 -14.59
C GLU A 99 11.57 1.71 -13.44
N ILE A 100 10.39 1.20 -13.05
CA ILE A 100 10.28 0.19 -12.00
C ILE A 100 10.97 -1.10 -12.42
N LYS A 101 10.74 -1.56 -13.66
CA LYS A 101 11.41 -2.73 -14.22
C LYS A 101 12.94 -2.56 -14.19
N ALA A 102 13.45 -1.43 -14.65
CA ALA A 102 14.89 -1.16 -14.67
C ALA A 102 15.50 -1.14 -13.26
N LEU A 103 14.77 -0.65 -12.26
CA LEU A 103 15.19 -0.68 -10.86
C LEU A 103 15.25 -2.10 -10.32
N ILE A 104 14.24 -2.93 -10.60
CA ILE A 104 14.24 -4.33 -10.19
C ILE A 104 15.42 -5.07 -10.82
N ASP A 105 15.67 -4.86 -12.12
CA ASP A 105 16.80 -5.46 -12.84
C ASP A 105 18.14 -5.05 -12.22
N LYS A 106 18.30 -3.77 -11.88
CA LYS A 106 19.48 -3.24 -11.21
C LYS A 106 19.69 -3.89 -9.84
N LEU A 107 18.68 -3.88 -8.98
CA LEU A 107 18.78 -4.44 -7.63
C LEU A 107 19.02 -5.96 -7.66
N SER A 108 18.38 -6.67 -8.60
CA SER A 108 18.59 -8.11 -8.80
C SER A 108 20.02 -8.42 -9.25
N LEU A 109 20.60 -7.57 -10.10
CA LEU A 109 22.00 -7.70 -10.51
C LEU A 109 22.96 -7.43 -9.35
N GLU A 110 22.66 -6.46 -8.49
CA GLU A 110 23.44 -6.18 -7.27
C GLU A 110 23.42 -7.37 -6.31
N ALA A 111 22.24 -7.95 -6.04
CA ALA A 111 22.10 -9.18 -5.25
C ALA A 111 22.89 -10.35 -5.86
N LYS A 112 22.77 -10.56 -7.17
CA LYS A 112 23.47 -11.64 -7.87
C LYS A 112 24.99 -11.49 -7.80
N ARG A 113 25.52 -10.26 -7.83
CA ARG A 113 26.98 -10.01 -7.76
C ARG A 113 27.60 -10.46 -6.45
N VAL A 114 26.83 -10.49 -5.37
CA VAL A 114 27.25 -11.02 -4.06
C VAL A 114 26.80 -12.46 -3.83
N GLY A 115 26.28 -13.12 -4.86
CA GLY A 115 25.93 -14.55 -4.83
C GLY A 115 24.54 -14.87 -4.30
N HIS A 116 23.64 -13.88 -4.19
CA HIS A 116 22.28 -14.11 -3.71
C HIS A 116 21.27 -14.36 -4.83
N THR A 117 20.27 -15.19 -4.53
CA THR A 117 19.10 -15.43 -5.37
C THR A 117 17.92 -14.60 -4.87
N VAL A 118 17.32 -13.79 -5.74
CA VAL A 118 16.11 -13.02 -5.43
C VAL A 118 14.89 -13.94 -5.42
N THR A 119 14.12 -13.90 -4.34
CA THR A 119 12.88 -14.68 -4.15
C THR A 119 11.63 -13.81 -4.24
N ASP A 120 11.73 -12.57 -3.77
CA ASP A 120 10.59 -11.66 -3.69
C ASP A 120 10.97 -10.24 -4.14
N VAL A 121 10.00 -9.53 -4.68
CA VAL A 121 10.06 -8.11 -5.02
C VAL A 121 8.92 -7.41 -4.30
N GLU A 122 9.20 -6.33 -3.60
CA GLU A 122 8.19 -5.49 -2.96
C GLU A 122 8.17 -4.10 -3.60
N LEU A 123 6.99 -3.66 -4.02
CA LEU A 123 6.71 -2.30 -4.46
C LEU A 123 5.92 -1.59 -3.37
N ILE A 124 6.47 -0.56 -2.75
CA ILE A 124 5.81 0.13 -1.63
C ILE A 124 5.63 1.60 -1.99
N HIS A 125 4.40 2.07 -2.09
CA HIS A 125 4.07 3.43 -2.45
C HIS A 125 3.11 4.09 -1.47
N THR A 126 3.00 5.42 -1.51
CA THR A 126 2.13 6.19 -0.62
C THR A 126 0.90 6.73 -1.33
N HIS A 127 -0.25 6.70 -0.65
CA HIS A 127 -1.49 7.35 -1.07
C HIS A 127 -1.75 8.61 -0.25
N LEU A 128 -2.10 9.69 -0.94
CA LEU A 128 -2.20 11.03 -0.35
C LEU A 128 -3.60 11.40 0.14
N THR A 129 -4.61 10.68 -0.31
CA THR A 129 -6.01 11.01 -0.03
C THR A 129 -6.37 10.61 1.40
N LYS A 130 -7.12 11.48 2.08
CA LYS A 130 -7.67 11.23 3.43
C LYS A 130 -8.65 10.06 3.39
N GLN A 131 -8.65 9.25 4.45
CA GLN A 131 -9.64 8.19 4.64
C GLN A 131 -10.59 8.56 5.78
N PHE A 132 -11.88 8.28 5.60
CA PHE A 132 -12.90 8.60 6.59
C PHE A 132 -14.15 7.74 6.44
N VAL A 133 -14.87 7.60 7.54
CA VAL A 133 -16.25 7.12 7.59
C VAL A 133 -17.16 8.33 7.75
N LEU A 134 -18.18 8.45 6.91
CA LEU A 134 -19.24 9.44 7.07
C LEU A 134 -20.37 8.81 7.87
N ILE A 135 -20.67 9.40 9.02
CA ILE A 135 -21.77 9.02 9.89
C ILE A 135 -22.94 9.96 9.63
N SER A 136 -24.12 9.39 9.42
CA SER A 136 -25.39 10.09 9.25
C SER A 136 -25.87 10.72 10.56
N ALA A 137 -26.95 11.51 10.50
CA ALA A 137 -27.54 12.12 11.70
C ALA A 137 -28.23 11.13 12.66
N ASP A 138 -28.48 9.90 12.20
CA ASP A 138 -29.05 8.77 12.96
C ASP A 138 -27.99 7.72 13.35
N ASP A 139 -26.71 8.11 13.38
CA ASP A 139 -25.58 7.28 13.83
C ASP A 139 -25.32 6.02 12.98
N HIS A 140 -25.75 6.02 11.71
CA HIS A 140 -25.45 4.98 10.73
C HIS A 140 -24.27 5.36 9.83
N ILE A 141 -23.56 4.37 9.33
CA ILE A 141 -22.48 4.60 8.36
C ILE A 141 -23.10 4.81 6.98
N ASP A 142 -23.10 6.05 6.50
CA ASP A 142 -23.56 6.39 5.14
C ASP A 142 -22.53 6.01 4.07
N LYS A 143 -21.24 6.23 4.38
CA LYS A 143 -20.16 6.07 3.41
C LYS A 143 -18.85 5.74 4.08
N ILE A 144 -18.10 4.84 3.45
CA ILE A 144 -16.69 4.60 3.75
C ILE A 144 -15.86 5.11 2.59
N SER A 145 -14.93 6.02 2.86
CA SER A 145 -13.95 6.54 1.90
C SER A 145 -12.57 6.01 2.26
N ILE A 146 -12.08 5.05 1.50
CA ILE A 146 -10.75 4.44 1.64
C ILE A 146 -9.95 4.56 0.35
N ASN A 147 -8.63 4.39 0.45
CA ASN A 147 -7.73 4.47 -0.70
C ASN A 147 -6.90 3.19 -0.84
N PRO A 148 -7.53 2.05 -1.20
CA PRO A 148 -6.85 0.79 -1.45
C PRO A 148 -6.00 0.87 -2.74
N LEU A 149 -5.26 -0.19 -3.06
CA LEU A 149 -4.58 -0.33 -4.35
C LEU A 149 -5.60 -0.22 -5.50
N SER A 150 -5.24 0.55 -6.52
CA SER A 150 -6.04 0.83 -7.71
C SER A 150 -5.88 -0.24 -8.80
N ASP A 151 -6.76 -0.25 -9.79
CA ASP A 151 -6.64 -1.09 -10.99
C ASP A 151 -5.27 -0.91 -11.65
N SER A 152 -4.78 0.33 -11.73
CA SER A 152 -3.45 0.63 -12.31
C SER A 152 -2.29 0.01 -11.53
N ASP A 153 -2.40 -0.06 -10.20
CA ASP A 153 -1.37 -0.68 -9.36
C ASP A 153 -1.33 -2.20 -9.61
N ILE A 154 -2.50 -2.82 -9.70
CA ILE A 154 -2.63 -4.26 -9.95
C ILE A 154 -2.17 -4.60 -11.37
N ASP A 155 -2.59 -3.85 -12.38
CA ASP A 155 -2.17 -4.04 -13.77
C ASP A 155 -0.65 -3.93 -13.95
N LEU A 156 -0.03 -2.97 -13.26
CA LEU A 156 1.41 -2.79 -13.25
C LEU A 156 2.12 -4.06 -12.72
N VAL A 157 1.67 -4.56 -11.56
CA VAL A 157 2.25 -5.75 -10.94
C VAL A 157 2.06 -6.99 -11.80
N MET A 158 0.87 -7.17 -12.39
CA MET A 158 0.59 -8.29 -13.28
C MET A 158 1.47 -8.25 -14.54
N LYS A 159 1.73 -7.08 -15.10
CA LYS A 159 2.69 -6.91 -16.21
C LYS A 159 4.11 -7.26 -15.79
N LEU A 160 4.56 -6.78 -14.63
CA LEU A 160 5.89 -7.10 -14.08
C LEU A 160 6.04 -8.61 -13.83
N LYS A 161 4.99 -9.27 -13.35
CA LYS A 161 4.98 -10.71 -13.07
C LYS A 161 5.20 -11.58 -14.32
N GLN A 162 4.78 -11.11 -15.49
CA GLN A 162 5.05 -11.82 -16.75
C GLN A 162 6.56 -11.87 -17.09
N TYR A 163 7.34 -10.93 -16.54
CA TYR A 163 8.78 -10.82 -16.76
C TYR A 163 9.61 -11.40 -15.60
N ILE A 164 9.13 -11.25 -14.36
CA ILE A 164 9.86 -11.59 -13.15
C ILE A 164 9.32 -12.89 -12.56
N LYS A 165 10.20 -13.88 -12.36
CA LYS A 165 9.85 -15.17 -11.74
C LYS A 165 9.63 -15.08 -10.23
N ALA A 166 10.26 -14.11 -9.57
CA ALA A 166 10.10 -13.87 -8.14
C ALA A 166 8.64 -13.57 -7.78
N ARG A 167 8.27 -13.78 -6.52
CA ARG A 167 6.99 -13.29 -5.99
C ARG A 167 6.99 -11.77 -6.01
N ILE A 168 5.88 -11.15 -6.38
CA ILE A 168 5.77 -9.68 -6.35
C ILE A 168 4.68 -9.29 -5.37
N SER A 169 5.00 -8.41 -4.43
CA SER A 169 4.00 -7.74 -3.60
C SER A 169 3.95 -6.26 -3.94
N ILE A 170 2.76 -5.67 -3.83
CA ILE A 170 2.57 -4.22 -3.90
C ILE A 170 1.82 -3.76 -2.66
N ARG A 171 2.26 -2.62 -2.10
CA ARG A 171 1.80 -2.09 -0.84
C ARG A 171 1.49 -0.61 -0.95
N ALA A 172 0.25 -0.21 -0.69
CA ALA A 172 -0.16 1.19 -0.60
C ALA A 172 -0.21 1.62 0.88
N LEU A 173 0.63 2.57 1.25
CA LEU A 173 0.69 3.16 2.58
C LEU A 173 -0.12 4.46 2.64
N THR A 174 -0.95 4.59 3.66
CA THR A 174 -1.80 5.78 3.86
C THR A 174 -1.30 6.61 5.05
N LYS A 175 -1.61 7.91 5.05
CA LYS A 175 -1.26 8.80 6.17
C LYS A 175 -1.88 8.35 7.49
N ASP A 176 -3.03 7.70 7.43
CA ASP A 176 -3.80 7.27 8.59
C ASP A 176 -3.25 5.98 9.22
N GLY A 177 -2.04 5.55 8.84
CA GLY A 177 -1.37 4.41 9.46
C GLY A 177 -1.85 3.06 8.94
N ILE A 178 -2.53 3.02 7.78
CA ILE A 178 -3.03 1.78 7.16
C ILE A 178 -2.21 1.44 5.92
N CYS A 179 -1.92 0.15 5.75
CA CYS A 179 -1.29 -0.43 4.59
C CYS A 179 -2.25 -1.41 3.90
N PHE A 180 -2.40 -1.29 2.58
CA PHE A 180 -3.09 -2.27 1.74
C PHE A 180 -2.07 -3.06 0.92
N THR A 181 -2.14 -4.38 0.97
CA THR A 181 -1.14 -5.25 0.31
C THR A 181 -1.82 -6.23 -0.65
N ALA A 182 -1.34 -6.30 -1.89
CA ALA A 182 -1.67 -7.34 -2.85
C ALA A 182 -0.42 -8.13 -3.26
N VAL A 183 -0.60 -9.36 -3.72
CA VAL A 183 0.47 -10.28 -4.08
C VAL A 183 0.17 -10.94 -5.42
N ALA A 184 1.18 -11.05 -6.29
CA ALA A 184 1.14 -11.72 -7.59
C ALA A 184 2.30 -12.71 -7.81
#